data_AF-A0A547Q2U5-F1
#
_entry.id   AF-A0A547Q2U5-F1
#
_cell.length_a   1.000
_cell.length_b   1.000
_cell.length_c   1.000
_cell.angle_alpha   90.00
_cell.angle_beta   90.00
_cell.angle_gamma   90.00
#
_symmetry.space_group_name_H-M   'P 1'
#
loop_
_entity.id
_entity.type
_entity.pdbx_description
1 polymer ?
#
loop_
_entity_poly.entity_id
_entity_poly.type
_entity_poly.pdbx_seq_one_letter_code
_entity_poly.pdbx_strand_id
1 'polypeptide(L)'
;MCTSCLTRRSLLTGAVAAAPMALSGCDSVAMLVSARTANAMGAEAWAEINARTQVSTNATYQKTLRRTSAKLLQAAGKSTDGWQIEVFADPRANAFALPGGRIGVYEGMFDVIANEDQLAAIVGHEIGHLSAKHAEERMGAEIVKSTGLRLIAMLLNFGDVSYANEIAAALGLGIEVGLLLPFSRDQELEADAAGLVLMDEAGYRPREAVDLWRRMEAASDRRPPEFLATHPAPRSRIAQIEAMIEAGI
;
A
#
# COMPACT_ATOMS: atom_id res chain seq x y z
N MET A 1 -8.81 0.64 76.01
CA MET A 1 -9.10 -0.43 75.02
C MET A 1 -9.44 0.26 73.71
N CYS A 2 -8.82 -0.17 72.60
CA CYS A 2 -9.24 -0.14 71.18
C CYS A 2 -10.19 0.99 70.71
N THR A 3 -10.02 1.69 69.58
CA THR A 3 -9.39 1.34 68.29
C THR A 3 -9.48 2.58 67.38
N SER A 4 -8.43 2.86 66.59
CA SER A 4 -8.37 3.32 65.18
C SER A 4 -9.23 4.53 64.70
N CYS A 5 -8.87 5.36 63.71
CA CYS A 5 -7.72 5.58 62.84
C CYS A 5 -8.06 6.85 62.02
N LEU A 6 -7.08 7.71 61.70
CA LEU A 6 -6.89 8.27 60.35
C LEU A 6 -5.59 9.08 60.34
N THR A 7 -4.65 8.55 59.57
CA THR A 7 -3.28 9.00 59.37
C THR A 7 -3.13 9.76 58.06
N ARG A 8 -1.99 10.46 57.96
CA ARG A 8 -1.35 11.04 56.77
C ARG A 8 -1.92 12.37 56.26
N ARG A 9 -1.42 13.44 56.85
CA ARG A 9 -1.08 14.65 56.11
C ARG A 9 0.38 15.03 56.41
N SER A 10 1.04 15.51 55.36
CA SER A 10 2.27 16.31 55.39
C SER A 10 3.61 15.56 55.29
N LEU A 11 4.01 15.28 54.05
CA LEU A 11 5.39 15.38 53.56
C LEU A 11 5.27 15.93 52.12
N LEU A 12 5.30 17.25 51.94
CA LEU A 12 6.48 18.06 51.64
C LEU A 12 7.15 17.70 50.31
N THR A 13 6.90 18.59 49.34
CA THR A 13 7.88 19.20 48.42
C THR A 13 8.71 18.26 47.54
N GLY A 14 8.24 18.10 46.30
CA GLY A 14 9.01 17.60 45.17
C GLY A 14 8.26 17.93 43.87
N ALA A 15 8.06 19.22 43.59
CA ALA A 15 7.56 19.66 42.30
C ALA A 15 8.67 19.46 41.25
N VAL A 16 8.79 18.24 40.72
CA VAL A 16 9.40 18.05 39.41
C VAL A 16 8.37 18.59 38.44
N ALA A 17 8.63 19.81 37.94
CA ALA A 17 7.93 20.34 36.80
C ALA A 17 8.20 19.39 35.62
N ALA A 18 7.29 18.45 35.39
CA ALA A 18 7.15 17.81 34.11
C ALA A 18 6.64 18.90 33.16
N ALA A 19 7.59 19.65 32.58
CA ALA A 19 7.31 20.36 31.35
C ALA A 19 6.77 19.29 30.39
N PRO A 20 5.55 19.45 29.83
CA PRO A 20 5.20 18.65 28.68
C PRO A 20 6.23 19.03 27.64
N MET A 21 7.20 18.15 27.38
CA MET A 21 7.87 18.15 26.10
C MET A 21 6.74 17.96 25.10
N ALA A 22 6.26 19.08 24.57
CA ALA A 22 5.54 19.10 23.33
C ALA A 22 6.53 18.53 22.32
N LEU A 23 6.46 17.21 22.13
CA LEU A 23 7.01 16.54 20.97
C LEU A 23 6.26 17.14 19.79
N SER A 24 6.73 18.27 19.30
CA SER A 24 6.43 18.80 17.98
C SER A 24 7.12 17.89 16.96
N GLY A 25 6.65 16.64 16.90
CA GLY A 25 7.08 15.58 16.01
C GLY A 25 5.84 14.88 15.50
N CYS A 26 5.06 15.58 14.67
CA CYS A 26 3.87 15.00 14.03
C CYS A 26 4.22 13.93 12.98
N ASP A 27 5.49 13.61 12.73
CA ASP A 27 5.90 12.62 11.73
C ASP A 27 6.27 11.24 12.31
N SER A 28 6.33 11.08 13.64
CA SER A 28 7.07 9.95 14.24
C SER A 28 6.25 8.68 14.50
N VAL A 29 4.91 8.77 14.52
CA VAL A 29 4.05 7.61 14.83
C VAL A 29 3.45 6.99 13.56
N ALA A 30 3.25 7.77 12.50
CA ALA A 30 2.60 7.32 11.27
C ALA A 30 3.51 6.42 10.40
N MET A 31 4.83 6.61 10.44
CA MET A 31 5.78 5.83 9.63
C MET A 31 6.83 5.16 10.51
N LEU A 32 6.39 4.13 11.25
CA LEU A 32 7.30 3.24 12.01
C LEU A 32 8.27 2.49 11.10
N VAL A 33 7.92 2.30 9.83
CA VAL A 33 8.77 1.66 8.84
C VAL A 33 9.40 2.72 7.95
N SER A 34 10.73 2.81 7.97
CA SER A 34 11.46 3.74 7.11
C SER A 34 11.37 3.35 5.64
N ALA A 35 11.47 4.33 4.73
CA ALA A 35 11.50 4.07 3.29
C ALA A 35 12.65 3.12 2.86
N ARG A 36 13.80 3.17 3.56
CA ARG A 36 14.92 2.25 3.31
C ARG A 36 14.52 0.82 3.66
N THR A 37 13.94 0.63 4.85
CA THR A 37 13.49 -0.67 5.34
C THR A 37 12.39 -1.24 4.44
N ALA A 38 11.41 -0.42 4.09
CA ALA A 38 10.33 -0.80 3.19
C ALA A 38 10.85 -1.22 1.81
N ASN A 39 11.78 -0.44 1.22
CA ASN A 39 12.39 -0.79 -0.06
C ASN A 39 13.16 -2.12 0.02
N ALA A 40 13.92 -2.37 1.10
CA ALA A 40 14.61 -3.65 1.29
C ALA A 40 13.62 -4.82 1.36
N MET A 41 12.54 -4.68 2.11
CA MET A 41 11.47 -5.68 2.18
C MET A 41 10.78 -5.87 0.83
N GLY A 42 10.51 -4.79 0.10
CA GLY A 42 9.95 -4.86 -1.26
C GLY A 42 10.88 -5.57 -2.25
N ALA A 43 12.20 -5.39 -2.12
CA ALA A 43 13.19 -6.09 -2.93
C ALA A 43 13.20 -7.60 -2.64
N GLU A 44 13.11 -7.97 -1.37
CA GLU A 44 13.05 -9.38 -0.94
C GLU A 44 11.76 -10.06 -1.40
N ALA A 45 10.60 -9.44 -1.18
CA ALA A 45 9.32 -9.95 -1.68
C ALA A 45 9.31 -10.08 -3.20
N TRP A 46 9.87 -9.11 -3.93
CA TRP A 46 9.99 -9.20 -5.38
C TRP A 46 10.87 -10.37 -5.84
N ALA A 47 11.98 -10.63 -5.16
CA ALA A 47 12.83 -11.78 -5.44
C ALA A 47 12.09 -13.10 -5.16
N GLU A 48 11.30 -13.15 -4.09
CA GLU A 48 10.48 -14.31 -3.70
C GLU A 48 9.40 -14.61 -4.76
N ILE A 49 8.70 -13.57 -5.23
CA ILE A 49 7.70 -13.68 -6.31
C ILE A 49 8.35 -14.20 -7.60
N ASN A 50 9.50 -13.64 -8.01
CA ASN A 50 10.22 -14.10 -9.20
C ASN A 50 10.70 -15.55 -9.10
N ALA A 51 11.02 -16.02 -7.89
CA ALA A 51 11.43 -17.40 -7.67
C ALA A 51 10.26 -18.39 -7.79
N ARG A 52 9.04 -17.94 -7.47
CA ARG A 52 7.84 -18.79 -7.46
C ARG A 52 6.98 -18.67 -8.71
N THR A 53 7.00 -17.51 -9.35
CA THR A 53 6.14 -17.17 -10.49
C THR A 53 7.00 -16.69 -11.64
N GLN A 54 6.93 -17.38 -12.77
CA GLN A 54 7.72 -17.04 -13.94
C GLN A 54 7.24 -15.70 -14.53
N VAL A 55 8.17 -14.85 -14.96
CA VAL A 55 7.86 -13.68 -15.78
C VAL A 55 7.20 -14.12 -17.09
N SER A 56 6.11 -13.46 -17.47
CA SER A 56 5.35 -13.77 -18.69
C SER A 56 6.22 -13.64 -19.94
N THR A 57 6.06 -14.62 -20.84
CA THR A 57 6.67 -14.61 -22.17
C THR A 57 5.81 -13.88 -23.21
N ASN A 58 4.62 -13.39 -22.82
CA ASN A 58 3.73 -12.63 -23.68
C ASN A 58 4.28 -11.22 -23.91
N ALA A 59 4.98 -11.04 -25.04
CA ALA A 59 5.60 -9.77 -25.41
C ALA A 59 4.61 -8.62 -25.56
N THR A 60 3.35 -8.90 -25.91
CA THR A 60 2.30 -7.88 -26.05
C THR A 60 1.87 -7.34 -24.69
N TYR A 61 1.65 -8.23 -23.71
CA TYR A 61 1.29 -7.81 -22.35
C TYR A 61 2.43 -7.02 -21.71
N GLN A 62 3.66 -7.52 -21.82
CA GLN A 62 4.84 -6.85 -21.28
C GLN A 62 5.07 -5.47 -21.91
N LYS A 63 4.96 -5.37 -23.24
CA LYS A 63 5.10 -4.08 -23.94
C LYS A 63 4.02 -3.09 -23.56
N THR A 64 2.76 -3.55 -23.48
CA THR A 64 1.63 -2.71 -23.09
C THR A 64 1.82 -2.20 -21.67
N LEU A 65 2.07 -3.08 -20.70
CA LEU A 65 2.31 -2.71 -19.30
C LEU A 65 3.43 -1.67 -19.17
N ARG A 66 4.60 -1.94 -19.75
CA ARG A 66 5.75 -1.02 -19.66
C ARG A 66 5.47 0.34 -20.29
N ARG A 67 4.80 0.38 -21.44
CA ARG A 67 4.38 1.65 -22.08
C ARG A 67 3.39 2.40 -21.19
N THR A 68 2.39 1.70 -20.66
CA THR A 68 1.36 2.30 -19.80
C THR A 68 1.97 2.87 -18.53
N SER A 69 2.80 2.09 -17.82
CA SER A 69 3.53 2.54 -16.64
C SER A 69 4.46 3.71 -16.94
N ALA A 70 5.18 3.71 -18.07
CA ALA A 70 6.06 4.83 -18.43
C ALA A 70 5.30 6.16 -18.58
N LYS A 71 4.13 6.13 -19.25
CA LYS A 71 3.28 7.33 -19.40
C LYS A 71 2.75 7.83 -18.05
N LEU A 72 2.30 6.93 -17.18
CA LEU A 72 1.78 7.28 -15.85
C LEU A 72 2.88 7.79 -14.91
N LEU A 73 4.07 7.17 -14.94
CA LEU A 73 5.22 7.64 -14.17
C LEU A 73 5.69 9.02 -14.63
N GLN A 74 5.67 9.27 -15.95
CA GLN A 74 5.96 10.59 -16.49
C GLN A 74 4.96 11.64 -15.99
N ALA A 75 3.66 11.34 -16.00
CA ALA A 75 2.63 12.20 -15.39
C ALA A 75 2.92 12.46 -13.90
N ALA A 76 3.32 11.43 -13.16
CA ALA A 76 3.74 11.55 -11.76
C ALA A 76 5.08 12.30 -11.55
N GLY A 77 5.70 12.85 -12.60
CA GLY A 77 6.99 13.53 -12.53
C GLY A 77 8.18 12.61 -12.22
N LYS A 78 8.08 11.31 -12.54
CA LYS A 78 9.09 10.28 -12.27
C LYS A 78 9.65 9.73 -13.59
N SER A 79 10.94 9.35 -13.60
CA SER A 79 11.47 8.47 -14.67
C SER A 79 11.18 7.01 -14.33
N THR A 80 11.29 6.15 -15.33
CA THR A 80 11.21 4.68 -15.15
C THR A 80 12.49 4.08 -14.57
N ASP A 81 13.53 4.89 -14.32
CA ASP A 81 14.81 4.39 -13.86
C ASP A 81 14.68 3.81 -12.45
N GLY A 82 15.17 2.59 -12.25
CA GLY A 82 15.07 1.87 -10.99
C GLY A 82 13.70 1.21 -10.75
N TRP A 83 12.71 1.39 -11.62
CA TRP A 83 11.43 0.68 -11.52
C TRP A 83 11.53 -0.75 -12.05
N GLN A 84 10.89 -1.69 -11.35
CA GLN A 84 10.73 -3.07 -11.79
C GLN A 84 9.25 -3.28 -12.15
N ILE A 85 8.97 -3.45 -13.44
CA ILE A 85 7.61 -3.52 -13.96
C ILE A 85 7.51 -4.77 -14.83
N GLU A 86 6.78 -5.77 -14.34
CA GLU A 86 6.71 -7.08 -14.99
C GLU A 86 5.28 -7.65 -14.97
N VAL A 87 4.93 -8.32 -16.07
CA VAL A 87 3.81 -9.25 -16.12
C VAL A 87 4.30 -10.62 -15.68
N PHE A 88 3.60 -11.28 -14.77
CA PHE A 88 3.88 -12.67 -14.37
C PHE A 88 2.89 -13.65 -15.00
N ALA A 89 3.41 -14.82 -15.42
CA ALA A 89 2.65 -15.92 -16.03
C ALA A 89 1.79 -16.65 -14.99
N ASP A 90 0.76 -15.95 -14.50
CA ASP A 90 -0.17 -16.43 -13.50
C ASP A 90 -1.61 -16.15 -13.96
N PRO A 91 -2.52 -17.14 -13.95
CA PRO A 91 -3.90 -16.97 -14.41
C PRO A 91 -4.78 -16.19 -13.42
N ARG A 92 -4.28 -15.79 -12.25
CA ARG A 92 -5.03 -14.96 -11.31
C ARG A 92 -5.22 -13.56 -11.90
N ALA A 93 -6.43 -13.01 -11.79
CA ALA A 93 -6.69 -11.62 -12.14
C ALA A 93 -6.28 -10.72 -10.96
N ASN A 94 -5.02 -10.31 -10.95
CA ASN A 94 -4.46 -9.43 -9.91
C ASN A 94 -3.38 -8.48 -10.44
N ALA A 95 -3.12 -7.44 -9.66
CA ALA A 95 -1.98 -6.54 -9.77
C ALA A 95 -1.55 -6.13 -8.36
N PHE A 96 -0.31 -5.67 -8.23
CA PHE A 96 0.22 -5.20 -6.96
C PHE A 96 1.39 -4.25 -7.16
N ALA A 97 1.59 -3.40 -6.15
CA ALA A 97 2.78 -2.62 -5.98
C ALA A 97 3.52 -2.95 -4.68
N LEU A 98 4.86 -3.02 -4.77
CA LEU A 98 5.73 -3.15 -3.60
C LEU A 98 6.60 -1.89 -3.46
N PRO A 99 6.95 -1.49 -2.22
CA PRO A 99 7.84 -0.36 -1.98
C PRO A 99 9.11 -0.43 -2.82
N GLY A 100 9.64 0.73 -3.20
CA GLY A 100 10.84 0.83 -4.04
C GLY A 100 10.59 0.76 -5.55
N GLY A 101 9.37 1.02 -6.01
CA GLY A 101 9.07 1.17 -7.44
C GLY A 101 8.90 -0.16 -8.16
N ARG A 102 8.11 -1.07 -7.58
CA ARG A 102 7.89 -2.40 -8.15
C ARG A 102 6.42 -2.60 -8.42
N ILE A 103 6.06 -2.90 -9.66
CA ILE A 103 4.68 -3.13 -10.08
C ILE A 103 4.62 -4.49 -10.79
N GLY A 104 3.78 -5.38 -10.27
CA GLY A 104 3.47 -6.65 -10.87
C GLY A 104 2.03 -6.70 -11.37
N VAL A 105 1.82 -7.29 -12.54
CA VAL A 105 0.48 -7.63 -13.05
C VAL A 105 0.46 -9.10 -13.45
N TYR A 106 -0.59 -9.83 -13.09
CA TYR A 106 -0.74 -11.23 -13.50
C TYR A 106 -1.47 -11.32 -14.84
N GLU A 107 -1.12 -12.33 -15.65
CA GLU A 107 -1.73 -12.55 -16.97
C GLU A 107 -3.25 -12.62 -16.92
N GLY A 108 -3.83 -13.22 -15.87
CA GLY A 108 -5.28 -13.29 -15.71
C GLY A 108 -5.98 -11.93 -15.66
N MET A 109 -5.26 -10.84 -15.34
CA MET A 109 -5.83 -9.50 -15.39
C MET A 109 -6.09 -9.03 -16.83
N PHE A 110 -5.31 -9.51 -17.79
CA PHE A 110 -5.50 -9.21 -19.22
C PHE A 110 -6.76 -9.86 -19.81
N ASP A 111 -7.34 -10.86 -19.13
CA ASP A 111 -8.64 -11.45 -19.50
C ASP A 111 -9.83 -10.61 -18.99
N VAL A 112 -9.62 -9.70 -18.04
CA VAL A 112 -10.66 -8.84 -17.44
C VAL A 112 -10.75 -7.51 -18.19
N ILE A 113 -9.59 -6.87 -18.44
CA ILE A 113 -9.53 -5.56 -19.08
C ILE A 113 -9.95 -5.61 -20.54
N ALA A 114 -10.58 -4.53 -21.02
CA ALA A 114 -11.01 -4.38 -22.41
C ALA A 114 -9.97 -3.70 -23.31
N ASN A 115 -9.19 -2.80 -22.71
CA ASN A 115 -8.37 -1.83 -23.42
C ASN A 115 -7.24 -1.33 -22.50
N GLU A 116 -6.34 -0.53 -23.08
CA GLU A 116 -5.20 0.02 -22.36
C GLU A 116 -5.57 1.08 -21.32
N ASP A 117 -6.67 1.83 -21.49
CA ASP A 117 -7.13 2.78 -20.47
C ASP A 117 -7.48 2.05 -19.15
N GLN A 118 -8.06 0.86 -19.25
CA GLN A 118 -8.37 0.02 -18.08
C GLN A 118 -7.11 -0.54 -17.42
N LEU A 119 -6.07 -0.88 -18.21
CA LEU A 119 -4.75 -1.18 -17.63
C LEU A 119 -4.16 0.06 -16.95
N ALA A 120 -4.35 1.25 -17.52
CA ALA A 120 -3.88 2.50 -16.94
C ALA A 120 -4.58 2.82 -15.61
N ALA A 121 -5.86 2.46 -15.46
CA ALA A 121 -6.57 2.57 -14.19
C ALA A 121 -5.93 1.69 -13.10
N ILE A 122 -5.61 0.43 -13.42
CA ILE A 122 -4.92 -0.48 -12.49
C ILE A 122 -3.55 0.08 -12.12
N VAL A 123 -2.71 0.38 -13.12
CA VAL A 123 -1.34 0.83 -12.88
C VAL A 123 -1.31 2.20 -12.19
N GLY A 124 -2.22 3.10 -12.54
CA GLY A 124 -2.35 4.42 -11.90
C GLY A 124 -2.71 4.28 -10.43
N HIS A 125 -3.65 3.39 -10.11
CA HIS A 125 -4.03 3.05 -8.74
C HIS A 125 -2.84 2.48 -7.93
N GLU A 126 -2.08 1.53 -8.51
CA GLU A 126 -0.86 0.98 -7.89
C GLU A 126 0.24 2.05 -7.67
N ILE A 127 0.41 2.99 -8.61
CA ILE A 127 1.31 4.15 -8.42
C ILE A 127 0.78 5.08 -7.32
N GLY A 128 -0.54 5.22 -7.18
CA GLY A 128 -1.19 5.93 -6.08
C GLY A 128 -0.78 5.35 -4.72
N HIS A 129 -0.89 4.03 -4.54
CA HIS A 129 -0.43 3.34 -3.33
C HIS A 129 1.04 3.62 -3.00
N LEU A 130 1.92 3.57 -4.01
CA LEU A 130 3.35 3.84 -3.81
C LEU A 130 3.64 5.31 -3.48
N SER A 131 2.89 6.23 -4.08
CA SER A 131 3.08 7.67 -3.88
C SER A 131 2.64 8.08 -2.48
N ALA A 132 1.55 7.49 -1.98
CA ALA A 132 1.04 7.71 -0.63
C ALA A 132 1.71 6.83 0.45
N LYS A 133 2.60 5.91 0.06
CA LYS A 133 3.34 5.01 0.99
C LYS A 133 2.42 4.13 1.84
N HIS A 134 1.29 3.70 1.27
CA HIS A 134 0.29 2.90 1.98
C HIS A 134 0.84 1.57 2.51
N ALA A 135 1.80 0.97 1.81
CA ALA A 135 2.43 -0.27 2.25
C ALA A 135 3.23 -0.06 3.55
N GLU A 136 3.96 1.05 3.67
CA GLU A 136 4.72 1.43 4.86
C GLU A 136 3.81 1.73 6.05
N GLU A 137 2.76 2.51 5.84
CA GLU A 137 1.76 2.79 6.87
C GLU A 137 1.11 1.52 7.39
N ARG A 138 0.69 0.62 6.48
CA ARG A 138 0.07 -0.66 6.83
C ARG A 138 1.04 -1.55 7.61
N MET A 139 2.30 -1.63 7.20
CA MET A 139 3.31 -2.39 7.95
C MET A 139 3.49 -1.80 9.35
N GLY A 140 3.57 -0.48 9.47
CA GLY A 140 3.65 0.21 10.76
C GLY A 140 2.45 -0.15 11.65
N ALA A 141 1.24 -0.08 11.10
CA ALA A 141 0.01 -0.42 11.81
C ALA A 141 -0.01 -1.88 12.27
N GLU A 142 0.41 -2.83 11.43
CA GLU A 142 0.43 -4.24 11.82
C GLU A 142 1.49 -4.52 12.90
N ILE A 143 2.67 -3.90 12.82
CA ILE A 143 3.69 -3.99 13.89
C ILE A 143 3.13 -3.52 15.24
N VAL A 144 2.40 -2.39 15.23
CA VAL A 144 1.77 -1.86 16.45
C VAL A 144 0.77 -2.86 17.03
N LYS A 145 -0.02 -3.48 16.17
CA LYS A 145 -1.06 -4.43 16.53
C LYS A 145 -0.50 -5.77 17.00
N SER A 146 0.54 -6.30 16.34
CA SER A 146 1.06 -7.65 16.57
C SER A 146 2.01 -7.75 17.77
N THR A 147 2.80 -6.70 18.04
CA THR A 147 4.00 -6.87 18.89
C THR A 147 4.11 -5.92 20.07
N GLY A 148 3.13 -5.02 20.25
CA GLY A 148 3.00 -4.17 21.43
C GLY A 148 4.17 -3.17 21.64
N LEU A 149 4.11 -2.40 22.73
CA LEU A 149 4.99 -1.25 22.98
C LEU A 149 6.50 -1.55 23.02
N ARG A 150 6.91 -2.81 23.27
CA ARG A 150 8.34 -3.17 23.40
C ARG A 150 9.09 -3.14 22.07
N LEU A 151 8.48 -3.65 21.00
CA LEU A 151 9.09 -3.64 19.67
C LEU A 151 9.05 -2.24 19.06
N ILE A 152 7.96 -1.49 19.32
CA ILE A 152 7.87 -0.07 18.99
C ILE A 152 9.02 0.73 19.63
N ALA A 153 9.29 0.53 20.93
CA ALA A 153 10.38 1.21 21.61
C ALA A 153 11.76 0.87 21.02
N MET A 154 11.97 -0.36 20.55
CA MET A 154 13.21 -0.76 19.87
C MET A 154 13.37 -0.08 18.50
N LEU A 155 12.31 -0.05 17.69
CA LEU A 155 12.33 0.59 16.36
C LEU A 155 12.56 2.12 16.46
N LEU A 156 11.97 2.77 17.46
CA LEU A 156 12.08 4.22 17.66
C LEU A 156 13.46 4.65 18.20
N ASN A 157 14.18 3.77 18.90
CA ASN A 157 15.40 4.14 19.62
C ASN A 157 16.69 4.00 18.78
N PHE A 158 16.60 3.40 17.60
CA PHE A 158 17.73 3.14 16.71
C PHE A 158 17.40 3.59 15.28
N GLY A 159 17.19 4.90 15.12
CA GLY A 159 17.00 5.50 13.80
C GLY A 159 18.15 5.12 12.86
N ASP A 160 17.81 4.76 11.62
CA ASP A 160 18.67 4.31 10.51
C ASP A 160 19.08 2.83 10.42
N VAL A 161 18.74 1.97 11.39
CA VAL A 161 18.98 0.52 11.27
C VAL A 161 17.84 -0.15 10.47
N SER A 162 18.19 -1.02 9.52
CA SER A 162 17.20 -1.82 8.79
C SER A 162 16.75 -3.00 9.64
N TYR A 163 15.47 -3.02 10.01
CA TYR A 163 14.83 -4.08 10.78
C TYR A 163 13.98 -5.02 9.92
N ALA A 164 14.33 -5.18 8.65
CA ALA A 164 13.51 -5.93 7.69
C ALA A 164 13.21 -7.36 8.17
N ASN A 165 14.21 -8.07 8.72
CA ASN A 165 14.05 -9.44 9.21
C ASN A 165 13.19 -9.52 10.47
N GLU A 166 13.35 -8.58 11.41
CA GLU A 166 12.57 -8.53 12.64
C GLU A 166 11.12 -8.14 12.36
N ILE A 167 10.89 -7.23 11.42
CA ILE A 167 9.56 -6.87 10.95
C ILE A 167 8.92 -8.06 10.22
N ALA A 168 9.67 -8.73 9.34
CA ALA A 168 9.21 -9.95 8.67
C ALA A 168 8.77 -11.03 9.66
N ALA A 169 9.58 -11.25 10.71
CA ALA A 169 9.26 -12.18 11.78
C ALA A 169 8.03 -11.74 12.59
N ALA A 170 7.88 -10.45 12.86
CA ALA A 170 6.72 -9.90 13.57
C ALA A 170 5.40 -10.04 12.77
N LEU A 171 5.47 -9.91 11.43
CA LEU A 171 4.32 -10.07 10.55
C LEU A 171 3.86 -11.54 10.45
N GLY A 172 4.69 -12.52 10.82
CA GLY A 172 4.34 -13.93 11.00
C GLY A 172 3.95 -14.71 9.74
N LEU A 173 3.68 -14.04 8.61
CA LEU A 173 3.13 -14.63 7.38
C LEU A 173 4.08 -14.58 6.15
N GLY A 174 5.33 -14.15 6.33
CA GLY A 174 6.26 -13.89 5.23
C GLY A 174 6.11 -12.46 4.68
N ILE A 175 7.18 -11.92 4.10
CA ILE A 175 7.27 -10.50 3.72
C ILE A 175 6.28 -10.16 2.60
N GLU A 176 6.19 -11.02 1.59
CA GLU A 176 5.23 -10.86 0.49
C GLU A 176 3.80 -10.75 1.00
N VAL A 177 3.38 -11.69 1.86
CA VAL A 177 1.99 -11.72 2.37
C VAL A 177 1.68 -10.46 3.15
N GLY A 178 2.59 -9.99 4.00
CA GLY A 178 2.44 -8.73 4.75
C GLY A 178 2.35 -7.49 3.86
N LEU A 179 3.10 -7.48 2.75
CA LEU A 179 3.09 -6.39 1.76
C LEU A 179 1.89 -6.44 0.80
N LEU A 180 1.19 -7.57 0.71
CA LEU A 180 0.03 -7.76 -0.16
C LEU A 180 -1.30 -7.92 0.61
N LEU A 181 -1.31 -7.61 1.91
CA LEU A 181 -2.54 -7.56 2.70
C LEU A 181 -3.56 -6.55 2.15
N PRO A 182 -4.86 -6.67 2.42
CA PRO A 182 -5.82 -5.67 1.98
C PRO A 182 -5.55 -4.28 2.56
N PHE A 183 -5.69 -3.21 1.77
CA PHE A 183 -5.60 -1.84 2.28
C PHE A 183 -6.92 -1.37 2.92
N SER A 184 -6.84 -0.30 3.70
CA SER A 184 -8.03 0.34 4.26
C SER A 184 -8.86 1.06 3.20
N ARG A 185 -10.15 1.27 3.46
CA ARG A 185 -11.04 1.97 2.51
C ARG A 185 -10.57 3.38 2.14
N ASP A 186 -9.96 4.08 3.09
CA ASP A 186 -9.48 5.45 2.86
C ASP A 186 -8.25 5.44 1.95
N GLN A 187 -7.32 4.49 2.17
CA GLN A 187 -6.15 4.29 1.31
C GLN A 187 -6.54 3.89 -0.11
N GLU A 188 -7.57 3.05 -0.26
CA GLU A 188 -8.10 2.66 -1.57
C GLU A 188 -8.68 3.86 -2.34
N LEU A 189 -9.40 4.77 -1.66
CA LEU A 189 -9.96 5.98 -2.27
C LEU A 189 -8.90 7.03 -2.60
N GLU A 190 -7.87 7.16 -1.76
CA GLU A 190 -6.72 8.02 -2.04
C GLU A 190 -5.94 7.51 -3.27
N ALA A 191 -5.72 6.19 -3.35
CA ALA A 191 -5.08 5.57 -4.51
C ALA A 191 -5.94 5.69 -5.78
N ASP A 192 -7.27 5.57 -5.69
CA ASP A 192 -8.19 5.85 -6.81
C ASP A 192 -8.05 7.29 -7.29
N ALA A 193 -8.15 8.28 -6.39
CA ALA A 193 -8.05 9.68 -6.75
C ALA A 193 -6.72 10.01 -7.44
N ALA A 194 -5.60 9.58 -6.84
CA ALA A 194 -4.28 9.74 -7.42
C ALA A 194 -4.17 9.05 -8.79
N GLY A 195 -4.67 7.82 -8.91
CA GLY A 195 -4.67 7.06 -10.15
C GLY A 195 -5.46 7.77 -11.26
N LEU A 196 -6.63 8.34 -10.95
CA LEU A 196 -7.45 9.06 -11.91
C LEU A 196 -6.79 10.36 -12.39
N VAL A 197 -6.12 11.11 -11.50
CA VAL A 197 -5.30 12.28 -11.89
C VAL A 197 -4.22 11.85 -12.87
N LEU A 198 -3.47 10.79 -12.53
CA LEU A 198 -2.39 10.29 -13.38
C LEU A 198 -2.90 9.79 -14.74
N MET A 199 -4.08 9.17 -14.78
CA MET A 199 -4.72 8.78 -16.03
C MET A 199 -5.01 10.00 -16.90
N ASP A 200 -5.64 11.04 -16.35
CA ASP A 200 -5.98 12.26 -17.09
C ASP A 200 -4.74 12.96 -17.64
N GLU A 201 -3.73 13.17 -16.78
CA GLU A 201 -2.46 13.81 -17.16
C GLU A 201 -1.67 12.99 -18.20
N ALA A 202 -1.75 11.66 -18.15
CA ALA A 202 -1.13 10.78 -19.13
C ALA A 202 -1.95 10.62 -20.44
N GLY A 203 -3.10 11.29 -20.55
CA GLY A 203 -3.99 11.24 -21.72
C GLY A 203 -4.74 9.92 -21.88
N TYR A 204 -4.96 9.18 -20.79
CA TYR A 204 -5.91 8.08 -20.72
C TYR A 204 -7.29 8.59 -20.28
N ARG A 205 -8.33 7.76 -20.38
CA ARG A 205 -9.70 8.15 -20.02
C ARG A 205 -10.03 7.71 -18.58
N PRO A 206 -10.13 8.61 -17.59
CA PRO A 206 -10.45 8.23 -16.20
C PRO A 206 -11.76 7.45 -16.05
N ARG A 207 -12.76 7.69 -16.93
CA ARG A 207 -14.03 6.94 -16.98
C ARG A 207 -13.85 5.43 -17.17
N GLU A 208 -12.75 4.98 -17.76
CA GLU A 208 -12.49 3.55 -17.94
C GLU A 208 -12.17 2.84 -16.62
N ALA A 209 -11.82 3.57 -15.56
CA ALA A 209 -11.73 2.99 -14.21
C ALA A 209 -13.10 2.48 -13.73
N VAL A 210 -14.19 3.19 -14.03
CA VAL A 210 -15.55 2.75 -13.69
C VAL A 210 -15.91 1.46 -14.44
N ASP A 211 -15.62 1.42 -15.75
CA ASP A 211 -15.90 0.24 -16.57
C ASP A 211 -15.04 -0.97 -16.17
N LEU A 212 -13.80 -0.73 -15.75
CA LEU A 212 -12.94 -1.76 -15.15
C LEU A 212 -13.59 -2.36 -13.89
N TRP A 213 -14.08 -1.54 -12.96
CA TRP A 213 -14.75 -2.05 -11.75
C TRP A 213 -15.97 -2.88 -12.09
N ARG A 214 -16.81 -2.41 -13.01
CA ARG A 214 -17.99 -3.18 -13.50
C ARG A 214 -17.58 -4.52 -14.12
N ARG A 215 -16.45 -4.57 -14.84
CA ARG A 215 -15.90 -5.82 -15.40
C ARG A 215 -15.41 -6.77 -14.33
N MET A 216 -14.73 -6.28 -13.31
CA MET A 216 -14.29 -7.10 -12.17
C MET A 216 -15.48 -7.66 -11.37
N GLU A 217 -16.53 -6.85 -11.16
CA GLU A 217 -17.79 -7.31 -10.56
C GLU A 217 -18.45 -8.40 -11.41
N ALA A 218 -18.57 -8.21 -12.73
CA ALA A 218 -19.16 -9.21 -13.62
C ALA A 218 -18.34 -10.51 -13.70
N ALA A 219 -17.01 -10.43 -13.60
CA ALA A 219 -16.13 -11.60 -13.54
C ALA A 219 -16.31 -12.40 -12.23
N SER A 220 -16.78 -11.74 -11.16
CA SER A 220 -16.91 -12.34 -9.84
C SER A 220 -17.99 -13.42 -9.73
N ASP A 221 -18.96 -13.43 -10.64
CA ASP A 221 -20.03 -14.45 -10.70
C ASP A 221 -19.51 -15.87 -10.97
N ARG A 222 -18.29 -16.00 -11.54
CA ARG A 222 -17.64 -17.28 -11.78
C ARG A 222 -16.54 -17.57 -10.77
N ARG A 223 -15.68 -16.59 -10.55
CA ARG A 223 -14.60 -16.59 -9.56
C ARG A 223 -14.18 -15.13 -9.34
N PRO A 224 -14.33 -14.57 -8.12
CA PRO A 224 -13.88 -13.22 -7.83
C PRO A 224 -12.42 -13.01 -8.25
N PRO A 225 -12.11 -11.93 -9.01
CA PRO A 225 -10.73 -11.52 -9.23
C PRO A 225 -10.00 -11.39 -7.89
N GLU A 226 -8.78 -11.91 -7.81
CA GLU A 226 -7.97 -11.80 -6.59
C GLU A 226 -7.66 -10.33 -6.27
N PHE A 227 -7.64 -9.47 -7.28
CA PHE A 227 -7.57 -8.01 -7.13
C PHE A 227 -8.63 -7.47 -6.17
N LEU A 228 -9.87 -7.97 -6.21
CA LEU A 228 -10.94 -7.49 -5.31
C LEU A 228 -10.73 -7.93 -3.86
N ALA A 229 -9.92 -8.98 -3.63
CA ALA A 229 -9.59 -9.45 -2.29
C ALA A 229 -8.50 -8.59 -1.65
N THR A 230 -7.50 -8.15 -2.45
CA THR A 230 -6.41 -7.28 -2.00
C THR A 230 -6.78 -5.80 -2.04
N HIS A 231 -7.73 -5.40 -2.90
CA HIS A 231 -8.23 -4.04 -3.05
C HIS A 231 -9.73 -3.99 -2.75
N PRO A 232 -10.14 -4.09 -1.47
CA PRO A 232 -11.54 -4.25 -1.10
C PRO A 232 -12.35 -3.02 -1.51
N ALA A 233 -13.27 -3.20 -2.45
CA ALA A 233 -14.19 -2.17 -2.88
C ALA A 233 -15.55 -2.31 -2.16
N PRO A 234 -15.94 -1.37 -1.29
CA PRO A 234 -17.34 -1.30 -0.88
C PRO A 234 -18.21 -1.01 -2.11
N ARG A 235 -19.50 -1.38 -2.10
CA ARG A 235 -20.45 -1.09 -3.19
C ARG A 235 -20.50 0.41 -3.58
N SER A 236 -20.01 1.30 -2.72
CA SER A 236 -19.92 2.74 -2.94
C SER A 236 -18.70 3.19 -3.76
N ARG A 237 -17.73 2.31 -4.08
CA ARG A 237 -16.48 2.72 -4.74
C ARG A 237 -16.71 3.26 -6.16
N ILE A 238 -17.54 2.58 -6.96
CA ILE A 238 -17.93 3.06 -8.30
C ILE A 238 -18.54 4.46 -8.23
N ALA A 239 -19.50 4.68 -7.32
CA ALA A 239 -20.16 5.98 -7.17
C ALA A 239 -19.18 7.09 -6.72
N GLN A 240 -18.17 6.75 -5.91
CA GLN A 240 -17.14 7.70 -5.49
C GLN A 240 -16.20 8.07 -6.64
N ILE A 241 -15.78 7.08 -7.45
CA ILE A 241 -14.97 7.31 -8.65
C ILE A 241 -15.76 8.16 -9.67
N GLU A 242 -17.05 7.84 -9.88
CA GLU A 242 -17.93 8.63 -10.75
C GLU A 242 -18.01 10.09 -10.26
N ALA A 243 -18.17 10.31 -8.96
CA ALA A 243 -18.21 11.65 -8.37
C ALA A 243 -16.88 12.42 -8.52
N MET A 244 -15.74 11.75 -8.35
CA MET A 244 -14.41 12.36 -8.59
C MET A 244 -14.30 12.82 -10.05
N ILE A 245 -14.65 11.95 -11.00
CA ILE A 245 -14.61 12.28 -12.44
C ILE A 245 -15.54 13.45 -12.78
N GLU A 246 -16.75 13.49 -12.20
CA GLU A 246 -17.69 14.60 -12.41
C GLU A 246 -17.20 15.92 -11.81
N ALA A 247 -16.43 15.86 -10.73
CA ALA A 247 -15.79 17.03 -10.12
C ALA A 247 -14.59 17.57 -10.93
N GLY A 248 -14.17 16.86 -11.98
CA GLY A 248 -12.95 17.19 -12.75
C GLY A 248 -11.68 16.56 -12.18
N ILE A 249 -11.87 15.49 -11.39
CA ILE A 249 -10.95 14.89 -10.42
C ILE A 249 -10.78 15.74 -9.16
#